data_AF-A0A5K7XDY2-F1
#
_entry.id   AF-A0A5K7XDY2-F1
#
_cell.length_a   1.000
_cell.length_b   1.000
_cell.length_c   1.000
_cell.angle_alpha   90.00
_cell.angle_beta   90.00
_cell.angle_gamma   90.00
#
_symmetry.space_group_name_H-M   'P 1'
#
loop_
_entity.id
_entity.type
_entity.pdbx_description
1 polymer ?
#
loop_
_entity_poly.entity_id
_entity_poly.type
_entity_poly.pdbx_seq_one_letter_code
_entity_poly.pdbx_strand_id
1 'polypeptide(L)'
;MAINAQELAWFVANYTAVTGKAVQRFVCPITLRDDENAELSNGHVLNAALHTASRKTVIQRKDVDGYFGRTIEPLLIDLLNLPMTTPQELLRRVRNWQLTTPQGEQVELFFSDRRAQQRFQQAGVFDGNRNLVATPFLREPKLIPSDIQPMRVSGSTFIPDGVIEGCLLKSAYLALFQRLGYSFVFNPLSNEVRVALAKFYQDGAPPAEARGYFQAFNGCWSVANTGEAIPDTLEDGTVLVHTTGENTSESFQFAISCLFRINGKLISVALPPCLSPTPSSEALDRYKAYLGDQTISQQTHLVQLAAVDSN
;
A
#
# COMPACT_ATOMS: atom_id res chain seq x y z
N MET A 1 4.41 8.75 -19.83
CA MET A 1 5.34 9.78 -19.31
C MET A 1 6.74 9.37 -19.74
N ALA A 2 7.56 10.28 -20.23
CA ALA A 2 8.95 9.96 -20.56
C ALA A 2 9.73 9.63 -19.28
N ILE A 3 10.66 8.69 -19.36
CA ILE A 3 11.57 8.35 -18.24
C ILE A 3 12.50 9.55 -18.00
N ASN A 4 12.72 9.90 -16.74
CA ASN A 4 13.68 10.92 -16.38
C ASN A 4 15.11 10.40 -16.64
N ALA A 5 15.77 10.94 -17.67
CA ALA A 5 17.11 10.48 -18.07
C ALA A 5 18.18 10.73 -17.01
N GLN A 6 18.07 11.82 -16.24
CA GLN A 6 19.04 12.16 -15.19
C GLN A 6 18.90 11.19 -14.00
N GLU A 7 17.66 10.90 -13.59
CA GLU A 7 17.38 9.91 -12.55
C GLU A 7 17.86 8.50 -12.97
N LEU A 8 17.64 8.12 -14.23
CA LEU A 8 18.11 6.84 -14.76
C LEU A 8 19.65 6.75 -14.72
N ALA A 9 20.32 7.80 -15.21
CA ALA A 9 21.78 7.87 -15.20
C ALA A 9 22.33 7.78 -13.77
N TRP A 10 21.68 8.44 -12.81
CA TRP A 10 22.05 8.35 -11.40
C TRP A 10 21.90 6.92 -10.86
N PHE A 11 20.78 6.24 -11.09
CA PHE A 11 20.61 4.86 -10.65
C PHE A 11 21.65 3.92 -11.25
N VAL A 12 21.95 4.05 -12.54
CA VAL A 12 22.99 3.27 -13.21
C VAL A 12 24.36 3.50 -12.57
N ALA A 13 24.76 4.76 -12.37
CA ALA A 13 26.03 5.10 -11.72
C ALA A 13 26.08 4.59 -10.27
N ASN A 14 24.99 4.74 -9.51
CA ASN A 14 24.89 4.28 -8.14
C ASN A 14 24.99 2.75 -8.03
N TYR A 15 24.35 2.01 -8.94
CA TYR A 15 24.50 0.54 -9.01
C TYR A 15 25.94 0.13 -9.26
N THR A 16 26.60 0.74 -10.25
CA THR A 16 27.99 0.44 -10.59
C THR A 16 28.93 0.79 -9.45
N ALA A 17 28.71 1.90 -8.73
CA ALA A 17 29.49 2.27 -7.55
C ALA A 17 29.35 1.24 -6.41
N VAL A 18 28.14 0.73 -6.16
CA VAL A 18 27.88 -0.22 -5.07
C VAL A 18 28.37 -1.64 -5.39
N THR A 19 28.25 -2.06 -6.65
CA THR A 19 28.48 -3.47 -7.04
C THR A 19 29.76 -3.71 -7.83
N GLY A 20 30.36 -2.66 -8.39
CA GLY A 20 31.46 -2.75 -9.35
C GLY A 20 31.05 -3.30 -10.73
N LYS A 21 29.75 -3.52 -10.98
CA LYS A 21 29.24 -4.13 -12.22
C LYS A 21 28.61 -3.08 -13.12
N ALA A 22 28.86 -3.20 -14.42
CA ALA A 22 28.17 -2.41 -15.44
C ALA A 22 26.70 -2.83 -15.54
N VAL A 23 25.84 -1.88 -15.92
CA VAL A 23 24.40 -2.08 -16.15
C VAL A 23 24.13 -1.96 -17.64
N GLN A 24 23.39 -2.91 -18.21
CA GLN A 24 22.95 -2.86 -19.60
C GLN A 24 21.93 -1.75 -19.81
N ARG A 25 20.96 -1.65 -18.90
CA ARG A 25 19.94 -0.60 -18.95
C ARG A 25 19.51 -0.10 -17.57
N PHE A 26 18.99 -0.99 -16.72
CA PHE A 26 18.48 -0.65 -15.39
C PHE A 26 18.27 -1.93 -14.58
N VAL A 27 18.79 -1.97 -13.35
CA VAL A 27 18.57 -3.11 -12.45
C VAL A 27 17.32 -2.86 -11.61
N CYS A 28 16.25 -3.63 -11.80
CA CYS A 28 15.06 -3.42 -10.99
C CYS A 28 15.33 -3.58 -9.47
N PRO A 29 15.02 -2.58 -8.62
CA PRO A 29 15.33 -2.64 -7.18
C PRO A 29 14.59 -3.75 -6.43
N ILE A 30 13.48 -4.26 -6.97
CA ILE A 30 12.74 -5.39 -6.39
C ILE A 30 13.36 -6.72 -6.86
N THR A 31 13.44 -6.93 -8.17
CA THR A 31 13.83 -8.25 -8.72
C THR A 31 15.34 -8.47 -8.84
N LEU A 32 16.15 -7.41 -8.74
CA LEU A 32 17.59 -7.38 -9.02
C LEU A 32 17.98 -7.89 -10.41
N ARG A 33 17.04 -7.88 -11.35
CA ARG A 33 17.31 -8.25 -12.74
C ARG A 33 17.64 -7.02 -13.56
N ASP A 34 18.78 -7.07 -14.24
CA ASP A 34 19.12 -6.19 -15.36
C ASP A 34 18.65 -6.85 -16.64
N ASP A 35 17.87 -6.12 -17.43
CA ASP A 35 17.24 -6.61 -18.65
C ASP A 35 17.24 -5.47 -19.67
N GLU A 36 18.08 -5.59 -20.69
CA GLU A 36 18.21 -4.62 -21.79
C GLU A 36 16.86 -4.31 -22.46
N ASN A 37 15.98 -5.30 -22.52
CA ASN A 37 14.70 -5.23 -23.23
C ASN A 37 13.54 -4.85 -22.31
N ALA A 38 13.75 -4.74 -20.99
CA ALA A 38 12.68 -4.40 -20.06
C ALA A 38 12.12 -3.00 -20.34
N GLU A 39 10.80 -2.91 -20.53
CA GLU A 39 10.11 -1.63 -20.57
C GLU A 39 10.19 -0.97 -19.18
N LEU A 40 10.68 0.27 -19.16
CA LEU A 40 10.72 1.09 -17.95
C LEU A 40 9.46 1.96 -17.86
N SER A 41 9.06 2.29 -16.65
CA SER A 41 8.03 3.27 -16.34
C SER A 41 8.46 4.16 -15.17
N ASN A 42 7.83 5.32 -15.05
CA ASN A 42 7.84 6.10 -13.81
C ASN A 42 6.79 5.48 -12.88
N GLY A 43 7.21 4.43 -12.16
CA GLY A 43 6.33 3.67 -11.26
C GLY A 43 5.91 4.52 -10.09
N HIS A 44 4.63 4.46 -9.73
CA HIS A 44 4.12 5.24 -8.61
C HIS A 44 4.59 4.63 -7.30
N VAL A 45 5.14 5.46 -6.40
CA VAL A 45 5.47 4.99 -5.05
C VAL A 45 4.18 4.74 -4.27
N LEU A 46 3.23 5.67 -4.36
CA LEU A 46 1.84 5.50 -3.92
C LEU A 46 0.92 5.58 -5.14
N ASN A 47 -0.03 4.66 -5.28
CA ASN A 47 -0.91 4.63 -6.45
C ASN A 47 -1.65 5.97 -6.67
N ALA A 48 -1.63 6.46 -7.91
CA ALA A 48 -2.22 7.75 -8.27
C ALA A 48 -3.74 7.84 -8.04
N ALA A 49 -4.46 6.71 -7.93
CA ALA A 49 -5.89 6.69 -7.65
C ALA A 49 -6.25 6.96 -6.18
N LEU A 50 -5.27 7.02 -5.26
CA LEU A 50 -5.48 7.52 -3.91
C LEU A 50 -5.82 9.01 -3.97
N HIS A 51 -6.96 9.45 -3.42
CA HIS A 51 -7.49 10.81 -3.64
C HIS A 51 -6.49 11.92 -3.32
N THR A 52 -5.96 11.93 -2.10
CA THR A 52 -4.90 12.86 -1.69
C THR A 52 -3.72 12.05 -1.17
N ALA A 53 -2.69 11.94 -2.00
CA ALA A 53 -1.41 11.32 -1.68
C ALA A 53 -0.34 11.95 -2.56
N SER A 54 0.92 11.84 -2.17
CA SER A 54 2.02 12.27 -3.02
C SER A 54 1.98 11.57 -4.39
N ARG A 55 2.35 12.29 -5.44
CA ARG A 55 2.42 11.80 -6.83
C ARG A 55 3.84 11.49 -7.27
N LYS A 56 4.77 11.37 -6.31
CA LYS A 56 6.15 11.01 -6.61
C LYS A 56 6.20 9.63 -7.23
N THR A 57 7.02 9.53 -8.26
CA THR A 57 7.31 8.31 -8.98
C THR A 57 8.77 7.98 -8.81
N VAL A 58 9.14 6.73 -9.03
CA VAL A 58 10.52 6.27 -9.16
C VAL A 58 10.64 5.39 -10.39
N ILE A 59 11.79 5.42 -11.07
CA ILE A 59 12.03 4.53 -12.21
C ILE A 59 11.88 3.08 -11.78
N GLN A 60 11.07 2.34 -12.53
CA GLN A 60 10.77 0.94 -12.25
C GLN A 60 10.61 0.16 -13.57
N ARG A 61 10.74 -1.16 -13.50
CA ARG A 61 10.26 -2.02 -14.59
C ARG A 61 8.72 -1.97 -14.65
N LYS A 62 8.18 -1.73 -15.84
CA LYS A 62 6.74 -1.55 -16.08
C LYS A 62 5.92 -2.80 -15.78
N ASP A 63 6.48 -3.99 -16.03
CA ASP A 63 5.81 -5.26 -15.75
C ASP A 63 5.70 -5.51 -14.23
N VAL A 64 6.74 -5.20 -13.47
CA VAL A 64 6.74 -5.26 -12.00
C VAL A 64 5.74 -4.27 -11.43
N ASP A 65 5.81 -2.99 -11.82
CA ASP A 65 4.88 -1.96 -11.32
C ASP A 65 3.43 -2.29 -11.69
N GLY A 66 3.19 -2.68 -12.95
CA GLY A 66 1.88 -3.06 -13.43
C GLY A 66 1.32 -4.34 -12.77
N TYR A 67 2.16 -5.26 -12.32
CA TYR A 67 1.70 -6.41 -11.53
C TYR A 67 1.13 -5.93 -10.19
N PHE A 68 1.90 -5.19 -9.37
CA PHE A 68 1.40 -4.70 -8.08
C PHE A 68 0.16 -3.81 -8.23
N GLY A 69 0.17 -2.91 -9.23
CA GLY A 69 -0.93 -2.00 -9.54
C GLY A 69 -2.24 -2.67 -9.96
N ARG A 70 -2.19 -3.90 -10.49
CA ARG A 70 -3.38 -4.67 -10.88
C ARG A 70 -3.77 -5.73 -9.86
N THR A 71 -2.80 -6.25 -9.09
CA THR A 71 -3.01 -7.38 -8.20
C THR A 71 -3.49 -6.91 -6.82
N ILE A 72 -2.68 -6.14 -6.09
CA ILE A 72 -2.96 -5.84 -4.66
C ILE A 72 -3.33 -4.37 -4.39
N GLU A 73 -2.78 -3.42 -5.16
CA GLU A 73 -3.03 -1.99 -4.93
C GLU A 73 -4.51 -1.58 -5.04
N PRO A 74 -5.35 -2.13 -5.95
CA PRO A 74 -6.77 -1.80 -6.01
C PRO A 74 -7.50 -1.95 -4.67
N LEU A 75 -7.14 -2.97 -3.89
CA LEU A 75 -7.74 -3.25 -2.59
C LEU A 75 -7.30 -2.23 -1.52
N LEU A 76 -6.04 -1.80 -1.54
CA LEU A 76 -5.57 -0.73 -0.67
C LEU A 76 -6.26 0.59 -1.02
N ILE A 77 -6.40 0.89 -2.31
CA ILE A 77 -7.07 2.11 -2.80
C ILE A 77 -8.53 2.13 -2.33
N ASP A 78 -9.24 1.01 -2.47
CA ASP A 78 -10.61 0.87 -1.97
C ASP A 78 -10.71 1.14 -0.47
N LEU A 79 -9.78 0.60 0.33
CA LEU A 79 -9.75 0.82 1.77
C LEU A 79 -9.48 2.28 2.15
N LEU A 80 -8.40 2.85 1.60
CA LEU A 80 -7.92 4.17 2.02
C LEU A 80 -8.78 5.30 1.47
N ASN A 81 -9.43 5.11 0.32
CA ASN A 81 -10.40 6.06 -0.23
C ASN A 81 -11.79 5.91 0.38
N LEU A 82 -12.06 4.89 1.20
CA LEU A 82 -13.38 4.68 1.81
C LEU A 82 -13.93 5.94 2.52
N PRO A 83 -13.15 6.70 3.32
CA PRO A 83 -13.64 7.92 3.95
C PRO A 83 -13.96 9.06 2.98
N MET A 84 -13.42 9.00 1.75
CA MET A 84 -13.60 9.98 0.69
C MET A 84 -14.67 9.56 -0.31
N THR A 85 -15.14 8.32 -0.22
CA THR A 85 -16.07 7.71 -1.17
C THR A 85 -17.49 8.16 -0.87
N THR A 86 -18.21 8.61 -1.89
CA THR A 86 -19.64 8.95 -1.72
C THR A 86 -20.45 7.69 -1.41
N PRO A 87 -21.61 7.79 -0.74
CA PRO A 87 -22.48 6.63 -0.53
C PRO A 87 -22.77 5.88 -1.83
N GLN A 88 -23.07 6.59 -2.92
CA GLN A 88 -23.34 6.02 -4.25
C GLN A 88 -22.17 5.16 -4.78
N GLU A 89 -20.94 5.64 -4.64
CA GLU A 89 -19.74 4.93 -5.07
C GLU A 89 -19.44 3.73 -4.18
N LEU A 90 -19.58 3.89 -2.87
CA LEU A 90 -19.41 2.80 -1.90
C LEU A 90 -20.36 1.67 -2.24
N LEU A 91 -21.62 2.03 -2.47
CA LEU A 91 -22.67 1.08 -2.79
C LEU A 91 -22.35 0.26 -4.05
N ARG A 92 -21.68 0.83 -5.06
CA ARG A 92 -21.25 0.11 -6.27
C ARG A 92 -20.07 -0.84 -6.05
N ARG A 93 -19.29 -0.65 -4.99
CA ARG A 93 -18.08 -1.46 -4.70
C ARG A 93 -18.33 -2.62 -3.76
N VAL A 94 -19.33 -2.47 -2.88
CA VAL A 94 -19.66 -3.50 -1.90
C VAL A 94 -20.11 -4.76 -2.64
N ARG A 95 -19.55 -5.90 -2.21
CA ARG A 95 -19.89 -7.22 -2.74
C ARG A 95 -20.98 -7.84 -1.87
N ASN A 96 -21.66 -8.86 -2.40
CA ASN A 96 -22.67 -9.63 -1.66
C ASN A 96 -23.74 -8.73 -1.02
N TRP A 97 -24.31 -7.82 -1.79
CA TRP A 97 -25.38 -6.98 -1.27
C TRP A 97 -26.57 -7.83 -0.86
N GLN A 98 -27.01 -7.61 0.37
CA GLN A 98 -28.20 -8.26 0.91
C GLN A 98 -29.15 -7.22 1.48
N LEU A 99 -30.41 -7.36 1.07
CA LEU A 99 -31.56 -6.68 1.63
C LEU A 99 -32.21 -7.59 2.66
N THR A 100 -32.34 -7.12 3.89
CA THR A 100 -33.14 -7.83 4.90
C THR A 100 -34.59 -7.35 4.85
N THR A 101 -35.53 -8.25 4.52
CA THR A 101 -36.97 -7.95 4.49
C THR A 101 -37.53 -7.77 5.92
N PRO A 102 -38.73 -7.19 6.08
CA PRO A 102 -39.40 -7.09 7.39
C PRO A 102 -39.60 -8.45 8.08
N GLN A 103 -39.70 -9.52 7.29
CA GLN A 103 -39.84 -10.90 7.75
C GLN A 103 -38.49 -11.54 8.13
N GLY A 104 -37.36 -10.82 7.94
CA GLY A 104 -36.01 -11.28 8.25
C GLY A 104 -35.33 -12.05 7.12
N GLU A 105 -35.95 -12.18 5.95
CA GLU A 105 -35.37 -12.87 4.79
C GLU A 105 -34.26 -12.02 4.16
N GLN A 106 -33.20 -12.67 3.65
CA GLN A 106 -32.13 -11.99 2.93
C GLN A 106 -32.32 -12.14 1.42
N VAL A 107 -32.41 -11.01 0.72
CA VAL A 107 -32.53 -10.96 -0.74
C VAL A 107 -31.27 -10.36 -1.35
N GLU A 108 -30.65 -11.06 -2.28
CA GLU A 108 -29.46 -10.58 -2.99
C GLU A 108 -29.84 -9.38 -3.89
N LEU A 109 -29.09 -8.29 -3.75
CA LEU A 109 -29.17 -7.14 -4.65
C LEU A 109 -27.97 -7.12 -5.59
N PHE A 110 -28.15 -6.59 -6.81
CA PHE A 110 -27.06 -6.44 -7.76
C PHE A 110 -27.26 -5.23 -8.68
N PHE A 111 -26.16 -4.68 -9.19
CA PHE A 111 -26.19 -3.66 -10.24
C PHE A 111 -26.07 -4.31 -11.61
N SER A 112 -26.85 -3.83 -12.58
CA SER A 112 -26.83 -4.34 -13.95
C SER A 112 -27.30 -3.26 -14.94
N ASP A 113 -27.30 -3.59 -16.22
CA ASP A 113 -27.76 -2.69 -17.29
C ASP A 113 -29.30 -2.65 -17.40
N ARG A 114 -29.80 -1.89 -18.37
CA ARG A 114 -31.25 -1.75 -18.61
C ARG A 114 -31.94 -3.07 -19.00
N ARG A 115 -31.21 -4.09 -19.47
CA ARG A 115 -31.80 -5.38 -19.84
C ARG A 115 -32.31 -6.12 -18.60
N ALA A 116 -31.68 -5.90 -17.44
CA ALA A 116 -32.13 -6.46 -16.17
C ALA A 116 -33.52 -5.94 -15.75
N GLN A 117 -33.94 -4.73 -16.17
CA GLN A 117 -35.25 -4.16 -15.84
C GLN A 117 -36.44 -5.00 -16.35
N GLN A 118 -36.24 -5.79 -17.39
CA GLN A 118 -37.29 -6.67 -17.93
C GLN A 118 -37.53 -7.90 -17.05
N ARG A 119 -36.55 -8.28 -16.22
CA ARG A 119 -36.53 -9.55 -15.48
C ARG A 119 -36.58 -9.34 -13.97
N PHE A 120 -35.99 -8.27 -13.48
CA PHE A 120 -35.76 -8.04 -12.06
C PHE A 120 -36.40 -6.74 -11.59
N GLN A 121 -36.96 -6.76 -10.39
CA GLN A 121 -37.49 -5.56 -9.75
C GLN A 121 -36.33 -4.66 -9.29
N GLN A 122 -36.53 -3.35 -9.32
CA GLN A 122 -35.57 -2.39 -8.78
C GLN A 122 -35.98 -2.00 -7.35
N ALA A 123 -35.00 -1.88 -6.45
CA ALA A 123 -35.18 -1.30 -5.13
C ALA A 123 -34.56 0.11 -5.09
N GLY A 124 -35.30 1.11 -4.62
CA GLY A 124 -34.73 2.41 -4.31
C GLY A 124 -34.02 2.37 -2.96
N VAL A 125 -32.71 2.68 -2.95
CA VAL A 125 -31.94 2.82 -1.71
C VAL A 125 -31.79 4.31 -1.42
N PHE A 126 -32.24 4.72 -0.23
CA PHE A 126 -32.26 6.11 0.19
C PHE A 126 -31.31 6.34 1.38
N ASP A 127 -30.74 7.54 1.48
CA ASP A 127 -29.98 7.96 2.66
C ASP A 127 -30.90 8.37 3.82
N GLY A 128 -30.32 8.76 4.96
CA GLY A 128 -31.08 9.24 6.12
C GLY A 128 -31.92 10.50 5.85
N ASN A 129 -31.61 11.25 4.79
CA ASN A 129 -32.34 12.43 4.35
C ASN A 129 -33.37 12.13 3.25
N ARG A 130 -33.61 10.85 2.94
CA ARG A 130 -34.49 10.36 1.86
C ARG A 130 -34.07 10.75 0.45
N ASN A 131 -32.79 11.09 0.23
CA ASN A 131 -32.27 11.23 -1.12
C ASN A 131 -32.01 9.86 -1.72
N LEU A 132 -32.37 9.66 -2.99
CA LEU A 132 -32.09 8.41 -3.70
C LEU A 132 -30.59 8.27 -3.94
N VAL A 133 -29.99 7.22 -3.38
CA VAL A 133 -28.56 6.92 -3.50
C VAL A 133 -28.31 5.86 -4.58
N ALA A 134 -29.13 4.81 -4.64
CA ALA A 134 -28.94 3.75 -5.62
C ALA A 134 -30.25 3.07 -6.03
N THR A 135 -30.23 2.43 -7.20
CA THR A 135 -31.34 1.61 -7.72
C THR A 135 -30.85 0.22 -8.15
N PRO A 136 -30.40 -0.63 -7.21
CA PRO A 136 -30.07 -2.02 -7.51
C PRO A 136 -31.29 -2.81 -7.97
N PHE A 137 -31.02 -3.97 -8.58
CA PHE A 137 -32.00 -5.00 -8.89
C PHE A 137 -32.04 -6.05 -7.79
N LEU A 138 -33.22 -6.62 -7.51
CA LEU A 138 -33.38 -7.78 -6.65
C LEU A 138 -33.23 -9.06 -7.47
N ARG A 139 -32.40 -10.01 -7.03
CA ARG A 139 -32.20 -11.27 -7.75
C ARG A 139 -33.43 -12.17 -7.72
N GLU A 140 -34.07 -12.35 -6.57
CA GLU A 140 -35.34 -13.08 -6.34
C GLU A 140 -35.63 -13.10 -4.82
N PRO A 141 -36.89 -13.08 -4.33
CA PRO A 141 -38.18 -12.89 -5.01
C PRO A 141 -38.62 -11.41 -5.10
N LYS A 142 -39.69 -11.14 -5.86
CA LYS A 142 -40.32 -9.81 -5.98
C LYS A 142 -40.93 -9.40 -4.64
N LEU A 143 -40.58 -8.22 -4.14
CA LEU A 143 -41.21 -7.63 -2.96
C LEU A 143 -42.64 -7.21 -3.31
N ILE A 144 -43.59 -7.53 -2.43
CA ILE A 144 -44.98 -7.12 -2.56
C ILE A 144 -45.07 -5.65 -2.11
N PRO A 145 -45.87 -4.78 -2.76
CA PRO A 145 -45.98 -3.37 -2.37
C PRO A 145 -46.36 -3.11 -0.90
N SER A 146 -46.97 -4.08 -0.21
CA SER A 146 -47.24 -4.02 1.22
C SER A 146 -45.98 -4.09 2.10
N ASP A 147 -44.84 -4.52 1.55
CA ASP A 147 -43.56 -4.64 2.25
C ASP A 147 -42.73 -3.34 2.22
N ILE A 148 -43.28 -2.20 1.77
CA ILE A 148 -42.58 -0.91 1.71
C ILE A 148 -42.41 -0.34 3.13
N GLN A 149 -41.51 -0.96 3.89
CA GLN A 149 -40.98 -0.53 5.18
C GLN A 149 -39.51 -0.11 4.98
N PRO A 150 -38.92 0.67 5.91
CA PRO A 150 -37.48 0.89 5.91
C PRO A 150 -36.75 -0.45 6.03
N MET A 151 -36.09 -0.88 4.95
CA MET A 151 -35.33 -2.13 4.92
C MET A 151 -33.84 -1.87 5.17
N ARG A 152 -33.17 -2.80 5.83
CA ARG A 152 -31.73 -2.70 6.08
C ARG A 152 -30.98 -3.30 4.90
N VAL A 153 -30.12 -2.49 4.29
CA VAL A 153 -29.11 -2.98 3.35
C VAL A 153 -27.83 -3.22 4.12
N SER A 154 -27.24 -4.39 3.88
CA SER A 154 -25.91 -4.72 4.37
C SER A 154 -25.06 -5.24 3.23
N GLY A 155 -23.76 -5.08 3.38
CA GLY A 155 -22.80 -5.73 2.51
C GLY A 155 -21.42 -5.61 3.11
N SER A 156 -20.51 -6.38 2.56
CA SER A 156 -19.15 -6.47 3.06
C SER A 156 -18.16 -6.22 1.95
N THR A 157 -17.02 -5.66 2.33
CA THR A 157 -15.80 -5.72 1.53
C THR A 157 -14.84 -6.65 2.24
N PHE A 158 -14.11 -7.45 1.48
CA PHE A 158 -13.10 -8.35 1.99
C PHE A 158 -11.76 -7.93 1.43
N ILE A 159 -10.82 -7.65 2.33
CA ILE A 159 -9.44 -7.38 1.99
C ILE A 159 -8.64 -8.55 2.55
N PRO A 160 -8.03 -9.39 1.69
CA PRO A 160 -7.19 -10.48 2.16
C PRO A 160 -6.05 -9.96 3.03
N ASP A 161 -5.73 -10.71 4.08
CA ASP A 161 -4.57 -10.45 4.93
C ASP A 161 -3.27 -10.34 4.10
N GLY A 162 -2.36 -9.46 4.49
CA GLY A 162 -1.08 -9.28 3.81
C GLY A 162 -1.12 -8.36 2.58
N VAL A 163 -2.31 -8.08 2.02
CA VAL A 163 -2.46 -7.18 0.86
C VAL A 163 -2.04 -5.75 1.23
N ILE A 164 -2.46 -5.28 2.41
CA ILE A 164 -2.14 -3.94 2.89
C ILE A 164 -0.64 -3.84 3.16
N GLU A 165 -0.08 -4.82 3.86
CA GLU A 165 1.35 -4.92 4.14
C GLU A 165 2.15 -4.91 2.84
N GLY A 166 1.81 -5.76 1.86
CA GLY A 166 2.50 -5.82 0.57
C GLY A 166 2.50 -4.49 -0.19
N CYS A 167 1.36 -3.78 -0.23
CA CYS A 167 1.27 -2.48 -0.88
C CYS A 167 2.10 -1.40 -0.16
N LEU A 168 1.98 -1.32 1.17
CA LEU A 168 2.66 -0.32 1.98
C LEU A 168 4.18 -0.59 2.04
N LEU A 169 4.60 -1.85 2.13
CA LEU A 169 6.01 -2.26 2.04
C LEU A 169 6.60 -1.91 0.69
N LYS A 170 5.90 -2.17 -0.42
CA LYS A 170 6.33 -1.72 -1.77
C LYS A 170 6.55 -0.21 -1.76
N SER A 171 5.60 0.55 -1.23
CA SER A 171 5.64 2.00 -1.18
C SER A 171 6.85 2.50 -0.36
N ALA A 172 7.02 2.00 0.87
CA ALA A 172 8.14 2.34 1.75
C ALA A 172 9.49 1.93 1.16
N TYR A 173 9.58 0.74 0.59
CA TYR A 173 10.80 0.25 -0.06
C TYR A 173 11.21 1.12 -1.24
N LEU A 174 10.25 1.52 -2.08
CA LEU A 174 10.51 2.40 -3.22
C LEU A 174 10.82 3.85 -2.80
N ALA A 175 10.22 4.35 -1.71
CA ALA A 175 10.55 5.65 -1.14
C ALA A 175 12.01 5.68 -0.67
N LEU A 176 12.47 4.66 0.06
CA LEU A 176 13.87 4.57 0.48
C LEU A 176 14.82 4.33 -0.69
N PHE A 177 14.45 3.49 -1.66
CA PHE A 177 15.25 3.30 -2.88
C PHE A 177 15.44 4.61 -3.64
N GLN A 178 14.40 5.44 -3.77
CA GLN A 178 14.50 6.74 -4.43
C GLN A 178 15.52 7.66 -3.74
N ARG A 179 15.65 7.58 -2.42
CA ARG A 179 16.55 8.45 -1.63
C ARG A 179 17.96 7.89 -1.47
N LEU A 180 18.11 6.57 -1.35
CA LEU A 180 19.36 5.91 -0.96
C LEU A 180 19.97 5.07 -2.09
N GLY A 181 19.23 4.84 -3.17
CA GLY A 181 19.66 4.05 -4.32
C GLY A 181 19.92 2.59 -3.97
N TYR A 182 20.87 1.98 -4.67
CA TYR A 182 21.25 0.58 -4.51
C TYR A 182 22.02 0.30 -3.22
N SER A 183 22.57 1.31 -2.55
CA SER A 183 23.17 1.11 -1.23
C SER A 183 22.13 0.57 -0.22
N PHE A 184 20.90 1.07 -0.30
CA PHE A 184 19.76 0.54 0.44
C PHE A 184 19.34 -0.84 -0.07
N VAL A 185 19.26 -1.05 -1.38
CA VAL A 185 18.81 -2.33 -1.97
C VAL A 185 19.71 -3.51 -1.60
N PHE A 186 21.03 -3.28 -1.53
CA PHE A 186 22.02 -4.30 -1.18
C PHE A 186 22.32 -4.37 0.33
N ASN A 187 21.65 -3.56 1.15
CA ASN A 187 21.77 -3.70 2.60
C ASN A 187 21.20 -5.08 3.02
N PRO A 188 21.95 -5.91 3.77
CA PRO A 188 21.50 -7.25 4.15
C PRO A 188 20.17 -7.29 4.90
N LEU A 189 19.85 -6.24 5.66
CA LEU A 189 18.65 -6.16 6.50
C LEU A 189 17.42 -5.73 5.68
N SER A 190 17.57 -4.81 4.72
CA SER A 190 16.48 -4.42 3.81
C SER A 190 16.14 -5.52 2.79
N ASN A 191 17.08 -6.43 2.54
CA ASN A 191 16.94 -7.50 1.57
C ASN A 191 15.76 -8.44 1.88
N GLU A 192 15.35 -8.60 3.15
CA GLU A 192 14.16 -9.41 3.49
C GLU A 192 12.89 -8.86 2.83
N VAL A 193 12.68 -7.54 2.88
CA VAL A 193 11.52 -6.87 2.25
C VAL A 193 11.57 -7.04 0.74
N ARG A 194 12.75 -6.81 0.15
CA ARG A 194 12.98 -7.00 -1.28
C ARG A 194 12.65 -8.42 -1.71
N VAL A 195 13.14 -9.43 -0.99
CA VAL A 195 12.92 -10.84 -1.30
C VAL A 195 11.43 -11.16 -1.25
N ALA A 196 10.70 -10.70 -0.23
CA ALA A 196 9.25 -10.92 -0.13
C ALA A 196 8.49 -10.31 -1.32
N LEU A 197 8.79 -9.05 -1.67
CA LEU A 197 8.19 -8.37 -2.83
C LEU A 197 8.54 -9.08 -4.14
N ALA A 198 9.81 -9.44 -4.33
CA ALA A 198 10.26 -10.12 -5.54
C ALA A 198 9.61 -11.48 -5.71
N LYS A 199 9.49 -12.26 -4.63
CA LYS A 199 8.93 -13.59 -4.64
C LYS A 199 7.42 -13.57 -4.94
N PHE A 200 6.69 -12.64 -4.32
CA PHE A 200 5.26 -12.43 -4.63
C PHE A 200 5.04 -12.15 -6.12
N TYR A 201 5.86 -11.26 -6.71
CA TYR A 201 5.83 -10.97 -8.14
C TYR A 201 6.25 -12.16 -9.03
N GLN A 202 7.35 -12.83 -8.70
CA GLN A 202 7.91 -13.92 -9.50
C GLN A 202 6.99 -15.14 -9.56
N ASP A 203 6.33 -15.44 -8.44
CA ASP A 203 5.40 -16.56 -8.33
C ASP A 203 4.04 -16.22 -8.97
N GLY A 204 3.82 -14.95 -9.37
CA GLY A 204 2.55 -14.50 -9.97
C GLY A 204 1.38 -14.65 -9.00
N ALA A 205 1.64 -14.55 -7.70
CA ALA A 205 0.68 -14.92 -6.67
C ALA A 205 -0.57 -14.03 -6.70
N PRO A 206 -1.77 -14.59 -6.51
CA PRO A 206 -3.00 -13.80 -6.41
C PRO A 206 -3.08 -13.06 -5.06
N PRO A 207 -3.97 -12.07 -4.92
CA PRO A 207 -4.13 -11.31 -3.67
C PRO A 207 -4.45 -12.18 -2.44
N ALA A 208 -5.17 -13.29 -2.64
CA ALA A 208 -5.54 -14.22 -1.57
C ALA A 208 -4.33 -14.92 -0.93
N GLU A 209 -3.18 -14.96 -1.61
CA GLU A 209 -1.95 -15.58 -1.12
C GLU A 209 -0.97 -14.58 -0.50
N ALA A 210 -1.27 -13.27 -0.55
CA ALA A 210 -0.37 -12.19 -0.10
C ALA A 210 0.14 -12.41 1.34
N ARG A 211 -0.71 -12.91 2.25
CA ARG A 211 -0.34 -13.26 3.62
C ARG A 211 0.90 -14.14 3.69
N GLY A 212 1.02 -15.17 2.84
CA GLY A 212 2.15 -16.09 2.87
C GLY A 212 3.50 -15.41 2.59
N TYR A 213 3.49 -14.35 1.77
CA TYR A 213 4.68 -13.59 1.41
C TYR A 213 5.02 -12.49 2.41
N PHE A 214 3.99 -11.85 2.98
CA PHE A 214 4.16 -10.65 3.81
C PHE A 214 3.95 -10.89 5.31
N GLN A 215 3.68 -12.13 5.75
CA GLN A 215 3.43 -12.44 7.17
C GLN A 215 4.57 -12.03 8.11
N ALA A 216 5.82 -12.06 7.65
CA ALA A 216 6.99 -11.65 8.46
C ALA A 216 6.99 -10.15 8.80
N PHE A 217 6.13 -9.38 8.14
CA PHE A 217 5.97 -7.95 8.28
C PHE A 217 4.59 -7.57 8.85
N ASN A 218 3.85 -8.51 9.44
CA ASN A 218 2.61 -8.17 10.13
C ASN A 218 2.90 -7.13 11.22
N GLY A 219 2.12 -6.05 11.28
CA GLY A 219 2.34 -4.94 12.20
C GLY A 219 3.37 -3.90 11.71
N CYS A 220 3.84 -3.99 10.46
CA CYS A 220 4.80 -3.02 9.92
C CYS A 220 4.20 -1.65 9.63
N TRP A 221 2.90 -1.44 9.82
CA TRP A 221 2.27 -0.16 9.53
C TRP A 221 1.31 0.25 10.63
N SER A 222 1.09 1.56 10.75
CA SER A 222 0.14 2.14 11.69
C SER A 222 -0.41 3.46 11.15
N VAL A 223 -1.59 3.84 11.63
CA VAL A 223 -2.17 5.17 11.36
C VAL A 223 -1.90 6.05 12.56
N ALA A 224 -1.14 7.12 12.36
CA ALA A 224 -0.83 8.07 13.42
C ALA A 224 -1.88 9.21 13.44
N ASN A 225 -2.50 9.42 14.59
CA ASN A 225 -3.33 10.59 14.86
C ASN A 225 -2.40 11.75 15.21
N THR A 226 -1.93 12.48 14.20
CA THR A 226 -1.00 13.58 14.41
C THR A 226 -1.76 14.91 14.34
N GLY A 227 -1.71 15.67 15.44
CA GLY A 227 -2.21 17.06 15.47
C GLY A 227 -1.22 18.05 14.84
N GLU A 228 0.06 17.66 14.76
CA GLU A 228 1.12 18.44 14.11
C GLU A 228 1.37 17.98 12.67
N ALA A 229 1.79 18.91 11.82
CA ALA A 229 2.09 18.65 10.41
C ALA A 229 3.44 17.92 10.26
N ILE A 230 3.48 16.64 10.58
CA ILE A 230 4.64 15.79 10.26
C ILE A 230 4.83 15.73 8.73
N PRO A 231 6.04 15.97 8.19
CA PRO A 231 6.28 15.91 6.75
C PRO A 231 6.06 14.51 6.15
N ASP A 232 5.77 14.47 4.85
CA ASP A 232 5.65 13.23 4.07
C ASP A 232 7.03 12.84 3.52
N THR A 233 7.45 11.58 3.72
CA THR A 233 8.75 11.06 3.29
C THR A 233 9.02 11.30 1.80
N LEU A 234 7.99 11.25 0.97
CA LEU A 234 8.13 11.44 -0.48
C LEU A 234 8.42 12.89 -0.85
N GLU A 235 8.03 13.85 -0.02
CA GLU A 235 8.26 15.27 -0.29
C GLU A 235 9.69 15.70 0.09
N ASP A 236 10.08 15.49 1.34
CA ASP A 236 11.33 16.05 1.88
C ASP A 236 12.36 15.01 2.34
N GLY A 237 12.01 13.71 2.30
CA GLY A 237 12.89 12.62 2.74
C GLY A 237 12.83 12.36 4.25
N THR A 238 11.90 12.97 4.98
CA THR A 238 11.73 12.78 6.42
C THR A 238 11.28 11.35 6.74
N VAL A 239 11.93 10.71 7.71
CA VAL A 239 11.65 9.36 8.20
C VAL A 239 11.69 9.33 9.73
N LEU A 240 11.10 8.31 10.35
CA LEU A 240 11.34 8.01 11.77
C LEU A 240 12.42 6.94 11.89
N VAL A 241 13.46 7.22 12.66
CA VAL A 241 14.51 6.27 13.02
C VAL A 241 14.22 5.74 14.42
N HIS A 242 14.13 4.43 14.57
CA HIS A 242 13.84 3.76 15.83
C HIS A 242 15.12 3.18 16.43
N THR A 243 15.43 3.55 17.67
CA THR A 243 16.66 3.18 18.37
C THR A 243 16.38 2.54 19.73
N THR A 244 17.32 1.73 20.21
CA THR A 244 17.30 1.16 21.57
C THR A 244 17.82 2.17 22.60
N GLY A 245 17.11 2.32 23.73
CA GLY A 245 17.58 3.03 24.92
C GLY A 245 17.61 4.56 24.81
N GLU A 246 17.85 5.24 25.95
CA GLU A 246 17.88 6.71 26.03
C GLU A 246 19.27 7.35 26.17
N ASN A 247 20.30 6.62 26.62
CA ASN A 247 21.60 7.21 26.94
C ASN A 247 22.73 6.17 27.18
N THR A 248 23.13 5.38 26.18
CA THR A 248 24.34 4.53 26.29
C THR A 248 25.06 4.37 24.96
N SER A 249 26.36 4.04 25.04
CA SER A 249 27.19 3.56 23.94
C SER A 249 26.67 2.31 23.22
N GLU A 250 25.50 1.80 23.63
CA GLU A 250 24.86 0.58 23.15
C GLU A 250 23.56 0.86 22.38
N SER A 251 23.17 2.13 22.19
CA SER A 251 22.01 2.46 21.38
C SER A 251 22.26 2.06 19.91
N PHE A 252 21.37 1.27 19.33
CA PHE A 252 21.43 0.92 17.91
C PHE A 252 20.08 1.13 17.23
N GLN A 253 20.14 1.45 15.93
CA GLN A 253 18.95 1.51 15.11
C GLN A 253 18.41 0.10 14.86
N PHE A 254 17.12 -0.11 15.13
CA PHE A 254 16.44 -1.37 14.82
C PHE A 254 15.32 -1.22 13.79
N ALA A 255 14.85 -0.01 13.49
CA ALA A 255 13.87 0.20 12.42
C ALA A 255 13.98 1.58 11.77
N ILE A 256 13.38 1.72 10.60
CA ILE A 256 13.15 2.99 9.92
C ILE A 256 11.70 3.02 9.42
N SER A 257 10.94 4.05 9.74
CA SER A 257 9.57 4.20 9.24
C SER A 257 9.47 5.31 8.19
N CYS A 258 8.91 4.96 7.04
CA CYS A 258 8.42 5.94 6.07
C CYS A 258 7.06 6.48 6.52
N LEU A 259 6.79 7.74 6.21
CA LEU A 259 5.64 8.52 6.63
C LEU A 259 4.89 8.98 5.37
N PHE A 260 3.67 8.49 5.18
CA PHE A 260 2.85 8.80 4.02
C PHE A 260 1.58 9.52 4.41
N ARG A 261 1.32 10.67 3.80
CA ARG A 261 0.06 11.40 3.99
C ARG A 261 -0.95 10.96 2.95
N ILE A 262 -1.98 10.23 3.39
CA ILE A 262 -3.03 9.71 2.52
C ILE A 262 -4.40 10.11 3.08
N ASN A 263 -5.19 10.87 2.32
CA ASN A 263 -6.55 11.27 2.70
C ASN A 263 -6.61 11.97 4.07
N GLY A 264 -5.64 12.86 4.29
CA GLY A 264 -5.49 13.62 5.54
C GLY A 264 -4.93 12.81 6.71
N LYS A 265 -4.74 11.49 6.56
CA LYS A 265 -4.17 10.61 7.59
C LYS A 265 -2.68 10.44 7.36
N LEU A 266 -1.91 10.29 8.45
CA LEU A 266 -0.51 9.92 8.39
C LEU A 266 -0.39 8.41 8.60
N ILE A 267 0.16 7.71 7.62
CA ILE A 267 0.43 6.28 7.67
C ILE A 267 1.94 6.11 7.85
N SER A 268 2.34 5.48 8.94
CA SER A 268 3.71 5.07 9.19
C SER A 268 3.92 3.66 8.68
N VAL A 269 5.03 3.39 7.98
CA VAL A 269 5.42 2.06 7.50
C VAL A 269 6.85 1.78 7.89
N ALA A 270 7.03 0.92 8.87
CA ALA A 270 8.31 0.46 9.39
C ALA A 270 8.95 -0.58 8.47
N LEU A 271 10.25 -0.43 8.26
CA LEU A 271 11.13 -1.35 7.55
C LEU A 271 12.29 -1.75 8.47
N PRO A 272 12.95 -2.89 8.19
CA PRO A 272 14.18 -3.27 8.88
C PRO A 272 15.23 -2.15 8.82
N PRO A 273 16.18 -2.12 9.77
CA PRO A 273 17.17 -1.06 9.85
C PRO A 273 18.06 -1.08 8.61
N CYS A 274 18.35 0.09 8.03
CA CYS A 274 19.14 0.17 6.79
C CYS A 274 20.23 1.25 6.80
N LEU A 275 20.30 2.10 7.83
CA LEU A 275 21.31 3.17 7.93
C LEU A 275 22.52 2.75 8.77
N SER A 276 22.43 1.66 9.54
CA SER A 276 23.55 1.14 10.31
C SER A 276 24.56 0.42 9.40
N PRO A 277 25.87 0.72 9.50
CA PRO A 277 26.90 0.11 8.66
C PRO A 277 27.14 -1.38 9.00
N THR A 278 26.80 -1.81 10.21
CA THR A 278 26.99 -3.19 10.66
C THR A 278 25.63 -3.83 10.91
N PRO A 279 25.24 -4.84 10.12
CA PRO A 279 24.07 -5.66 10.43
C PRO A 279 24.31 -6.38 11.75
N SER A 280 23.45 -6.16 12.74
CA SER A 280 23.40 -7.01 13.92
C SER A 280 22.13 -7.87 13.86
N SER A 281 22.27 -9.16 14.17
CA SER A 281 21.11 -10.03 14.37
C SER A 281 20.18 -9.46 15.45
N GLU A 282 20.76 -8.81 16.44
CA GLU A 282 20.04 -8.11 17.52
C GLU A 282 19.10 -7.01 17.01
N ALA A 283 19.52 -6.22 16.02
CA ALA A 283 18.67 -5.19 15.43
C ALA A 283 17.47 -5.81 14.69
N LEU A 284 17.68 -6.92 14.00
CA LEU A 284 16.60 -7.64 13.31
C LEU A 284 15.64 -8.33 14.29
N ASP A 285 16.16 -8.93 15.36
CA ASP A 285 15.33 -9.53 16.42
C ASP A 285 14.50 -8.46 17.12
N ARG A 286 15.08 -7.29 17.38
CA ARG A 286 14.37 -6.14 17.94
C ARG A 286 13.31 -5.59 16.98
N TYR A 287 13.60 -5.52 15.68
CA TYR A 287 12.61 -5.18 14.66
C TYR A 287 11.42 -6.14 14.66
N LYS A 288 11.68 -7.46 14.68
CA LYS A 288 10.62 -8.48 14.72
C LYS A 288 9.78 -8.38 15.99
N ALA A 289 10.40 -8.09 17.13
CA ALA A 289 9.69 -7.82 18.37
C ALA A 289 8.79 -6.56 18.27
N TYR A 290 9.31 -5.48 17.67
CA TYR A 290 8.56 -4.24 17.42
C TYR A 290 7.32 -4.45 16.55
N LEU A 291 7.43 -5.30 15.52
CA LEU A 291 6.30 -5.64 14.66
C LEU A 291 5.17 -6.36 15.41
N GLY A 292 5.53 -7.23 16.36
CA GLY A 292 4.56 -7.93 17.21
C GLY A 292 3.99 -7.06 18.35
N ASP A 293 4.77 -6.09 18.83
CA ASP A 293 4.40 -5.18 19.91
C ASP A 293 5.05 -3.80 19.71
N GLN A 294 4.26 -2.84 19.22
CA GLN A 294 4.73 -1.47 18.99
C GLN A 294 4.93 -0.68 20.31
N THR A 295 4.58 -1.26 21.47
CA THR A 295 4.75 -0.63 22.79
C THR A 295 6.12 -0.88 23.42
N ILE A 296 6.97 -1.68 22.78
CA ILE A 296 8.34 -1.91 23.27
C ILE A 296 9.07 -0.58 23.49
N SER A 297 9.87 -0.52 24.56
CA SER A 297 10.68 0.66 24.87
C SER A 297 11.61 0.98 23.70
N GLN A 298 11.52 2.21 23.20
CA GLN A 298 12.27 2.70 22.05
C GLN A 298 12.36 4.22 22.11
N GLN A 299 13.37 4.76 21.45
CA GLN A 299 13.37 6.16 21.06
C GLN A 299 13.05 6.29 19.58
N THR A 300 12.36 7.37 19.23
CA THR A 300 12.05 7.70 17.85
C THR A 300 12.64 9.07 17.55
N HIS A 301 13.38 9.14 16.45
CA HIS A 301 13.99 10.37 15.98
C HIS A 301 13.46 10.70 14.61
N LEU A 302 12.96 11.92 14.43
CA LEU A 302 12.61 12.44 13.12
C LEU A 302 13.91 12.84 12.41
N VAL A 303 14.23 12.16 11.31
CA VAL A 303 15.47 12.36 10.57
C VAL A 303 15.12 12.67 9.11
N GLN A 304 15.76 13.69 8.54
CA GLN A 304 15.66 13.97 7.12
C GLN A 304 16.78 13.25 6.39
N LEU A 305 16.41 12.35 5.47
CA LEU A 305 17.39 11.72 4.57
C LEU A 305 17.89 12.78 3.59
N ALA A 306 19.22 12.84 3.41
CA ALA A 306 19.81 13.73 2.42
C ALA A 306 19.17 13.49 1.06
N ALA A 307 18.79 14.58 0.38
CA ALA A 307 18.41 14.48 -1.02
C ALA A 307 19.62 13.97 -1.80
N VAL A 308 19.37 13.14 -2.80
CA VAL A 308 20.37 12.86 -3.81
C VAL A 308 20.52 14.15 -4.60
N ASP A 309 21.63 14.87 -4.39
CA ASP A 309 21.97 16.04 -5.19
C ASP A 309 22.09 15.58 -6.65
N SER A 310 21.07 15.89 -7.43
CA SER A 310 21.00 15.63 -8.86
C SER A 310 21.79 16.73 -9.57
N ASN A 311 23.08 16.86 -9.25
CA ASN A 311 24.01 17.74 -9.98
C ASN A 311 24.31 17.17 -11.37
#